data_AF-A0ABD5SB83-F1
#
_entry.id   AF-A0ABD5SB83-F1
#
_cell.length_a   1.000
_cell.length_b   1.000
_cell.length_c   1.000
_cell.angle_alpha   90.00
_cell.angle_beta   90.00
_cell.angle_gamma   90.00
#
_symmetry.space_group_name_H-M   'P 1'
#
loop_
_entity.id
_entity.type
_entity.pdbx_description
1 polymer ?
#
loop_
_entity_poly.entity_id
_entity_poly.type
_entity_poly.pdbx_seq_one_letter_code
_entity_poly.pdbx_strand_id
1 'polypeptide(L)'
;MVVVTTLTFLVAGVASLFMAWSIGAGSSGSTPFAPAVGANAISVMRAGLVVGVLGFLGAVLQGANVTEAVGTELIGGVTLTAGAAIVALLTAAVLVAIGVFAGYPIATAFTVAG
;
A
#
# COMPACT_ATOMS: atom_id res chain seq x y z
N MET A 1 3.31 -5.62 -29.94
CA MET A 1 2.90 -6.41 -28.76
C MET A 1 3.89 -6.28 -27.60
N VAL A 2 5.17 -6.64 -27.76
CA VAL A 2 6.18 -6.57 -26.68
C VAL A 2 6.29 -5.19 -26.02
N VAL A 3 6.41 -4.12 -26.81
CA VAL A 3 6.56 -2.74 -26.29
C VAL A 3 5.39 -2.33 -25.39
N VAL A 4 4.15 -2.65 -25.78
CA VAL A 4 2.95 -2.29 -25.01
C VAL A 4 2.93 -3.04 -23.68
N THR A 5 3.19 -4.35 -23.69
CA THR A 5 3.25 -5.17 -22.47
C THR A 5 4.33 -4.68 -21.51
N THR A 6 5.53 -4.35 -22.02
CA THR A 6 6.62 -3.80 -21.20
C THR A 6 6.23 -2.46 -20.58
N LEU A 7 5.63 -1.55 -21.35
CA LEU A 7 5.17 -0.27 -20.83
C LEU A 7 4.09 -0.43 -19.76
N THR A 8 3.11 -1.29 -19.99
CA THR A 8 2.06 -1.58 -18.99
C THR A 8 2.65 -2.13 -17.70
N PHE A 9 3.62 -3.06 -17.81
CA PHE A 9 4.31 -3.61 -16.64
C PHE A 9 5.07 -2.54 -15.86
N LEU A 10 5.78 -1.64 -16.54
CA LEU A 10 6.51 -0.55 -15.89
C LEU A 10 5.57 0.41 -15.17
N VAL A 11 4.46 0.79 -15.80
CA VAL A 11 3.47 1.69 -15.17
C VAL A 11 2.82 1.01 -13.97
N ALA A 12 2.44 -0.27 -14.08
CA ALA A 12 1.91 -1.04 -12.97
C ALA A 12 2.94 -1.16 -11.82
N GLY A 13 4.20 -1.40 -12.14
CA GLY A 13 5.29 -1.45 -11.16
C GLY A 13 5.44 -0.12 -10.40
N VAL A 14 5.44 1.01 -11.11
CA VAL A 14 5.50 2.34 -10.49
C VAL A 14 4.28 2.61 -9.62
N ALA A 15 3.07 2.28 -10.09
CA ALA A 15 1.85 2.43 -9.31
C ALA A 15 1.88 1.59 -8.02
N SER A 16 2.35 0.34 -8.10
CA SER A 16 2.51 -0.56 -6.96
C SER A 16 3.56 -0.05 -5.96
N LEU A 17 4.69 0.46 -6.45
CA LEU A 17 5.71 1.05 -5.58
C LEU A 17 5.20 2.32 -4.89
N PHE A 18 4.44 3.15 -5.61
CA PHE A 18 3.81 4.33 -5.02
C PHE A 18 2.79 3.96 -3.95
N MET A 19 1.94 2.97 -4.20
CA MET A 19 1.01 2.45 -3.19
C MET A 19 1.74 1.90 -1.97
N ALA A 20 2.79 1.09 -2.17
CA ALA A 20 3.57 0.53 -1.07
C ALA A 20 4.20 1.63 -0.19
N TRP A 21 4.73 2.69 -0.82
CA TRP A 21 5.21 3.87 -0.12
C TRP A 21 4.09 4.57 0.67
N SER A 22 2.93 4.81 0.05
CA SER A 22 1.79 5.45 0.70
C SER A 22 1.29 4.67 1.92
N ILE A 23 1.25 3.33 1.85
CA ILE A 23 0.91 2.46 3.00
C ILE A 23 1.93 2.61 4.13
N GLY A 24 3.23 2.59 3.81
CA GLY A 24 4.30 2.72 4.78
C GLY A 24 4.38 4.10 5.44
N ALA A 25 4.15 5.17 4.67
CA ALA A 25 4.12 6.54 5.19
C ALA A 25 2.81 6.84 5.94
N GLY A 26 1.72 6.18 5.55
CA GLY A 26 0.37 6.38 6.10
C GLY A 26 0.14 5.70 7.44
N SER A 27 -1.13 5.46 7.72
CA SER A 27 -1.60 4.91 9.00
C SER A 27 -0.96 3.54 9.30
N SER A 28 -0.84 2.67 8.30
CA SER A 28 -0.34 1.30 8.48
C SER A 28 1.12 1.23 8.93
N GLY A 29 1.98 2.16 8.51
CA GLY A 29 3.38 2.18 8.93
C GLY A 29 3.67 3.02 10.18
N SER A 30 2.94 4.12 10.38
CA SER A 30 3.22 5.05 11.51
C SER A 30 2.49 4.69 12.81
N THR A 31 1.30 4.09 12.73
CA THR A 31 0.45 3.85 13.91
C THR A 31 0.93 2.76 14.88
N PRO A 32 1.54 1.62 14.45
CA PRO A 32 1.85 0.53 15.37
C PRO A 32 2.87 0.90 16.46
N PHE A 33 3.77 1.85 16.18
CA PHE A 33 4.80 2.32 17.10
C PHE A 33 4.58 3.75 17.61
N ALA A 34 3.50 4.43 17.19
CA ALA A 34 3.19 5.78 17.64
C ALA A 34 3.13 5.90 19.18
N PRO A 35 2.55 4.96 19.95
CA PRO A 35 2.57 5.03 21.42
C PRO A 35 3.98 4.89 22.02
N ALA A 36 4.81 3.99 21.49
CA ALA A 36 6.18 3.79 21.98
C ALA A 36 7.08 4.99 21.70
N VAL A 37 6.90 5.62 20.53
CA VAL A 37 7.55 6.89 20.18
C VAL A 37 7.03 8.02 21.08
N GLY A 38 5.71 8.12 21.28
CA GLY A 38 5.09 9.13 22.15
C GLY A 38 5.48 9.00 23.62
N ALA A 39 5.76 7.78 24.09
CA ALA A 39 6.29 7.50 25.43
C ALA A 39 7.82 7.68 25.54
N ASN A 40 8.50 8.15 24.49
CA ASN A 40 9.96 8.28 24.42
C ASN A 40 10.75 6.98 24.66
N ALA A 41 10.13 5.81 24.44
CA ALA A 41 10.80 4.51 24.59
C ALA A 41 11.73 4.20 23.40
N ILE A 42 11.43 4.76 22.23
CA ILE A 42 12.17 4.55 20.99
C ILE A 42 12.10 5.81 20.11
N SER A 43 13.14 6.08 19.33
CA SER A 43 13.12 7.20 18.38
C SER A 43 12.28 6.89 17.14
N VAL A 44 11.77 7.94 16.49
CA VAL A 44 11.00 7.85 15.24
C VAL A 44 11.73 7.03 14.18
N MET A 45 13.03 7.26 13.98
CA MET A 45 13.83 6.54 12.98
C MET A 45 13.91 5.04 13.26
N ARG A 46 14.09 4.66 14.53
CA ARG A 46 14.15 3.25 14.92
C ARG A 46 12.78 2.58 14.81
N ALA A 47 11.71 3.26 15.20
CA ALA A 47 10.34 2.79 15.00
C ALA A 47 10.05 2.54 13.52
N GLY A 48 10.41 3.49 12.64
CA GLY A 48 10.25 3.34 11.19
C GLY A 48 11.01 2.14 10.63
N LEU A 49 12.25 1.90 11.06
CA LEU A 49 13.03 0.74 10.65
C LEU A 49 12.37 -0.58 11.09
N VAL A 50 11.93 -0.67 12.35
CA VAL A 50 11.28 -1.87 12.88
C VAL A 50 9.99 -2.16 12.14
N VAL A 51 9.14 -1.16 11.93
CA VAL A 51 7.91 -1.33 11.15
C VAL A 51 8.20 -1.70 9.70
N GLY A 52 9.22 -1.11 9.07
CA GLY A 52 9.63 -1.46 7.71
C GLY A 52 10.01 -2.93 7.58
N VAL A 53 10.82 -3.45 8.51
CA VAL A 53 11.23 -4.86 8.52
C VAL A 53 10.04 -5.78 8.78
N LEU A 54 9.24 -5.51 9.82
CA LEU A 54 8.08 -6.34 10.15
C LEU A 54 7.00 -6.29 9.06
N GLY A 55 6.78 -5.12 8.46
CA GLY A 55 5.87 -4.93 7.33
C GLY A 55 6.32 -5.70 6.09
N PHE A 56 7.61 -5.68 5.78
CA PHE A 56 8.18 -6.51 4.72
C PHE A 56 7.99 -8.01 5.00
N LEU A 57 8.31 -8.47 6.21
CA LEU A 57 8.12 -9.87 6.60
C LEU A 57 6.65 -10.28 6.51
N GLY A 58 5.72 -9.43 6.98
CA GLY A 58 4.28 -9.68 6.87
C GLY A 58 3.83 -9.77 5.41
N ALA A 59 4.31 -8.88 4.54
CA ALA A 59 4.01 -8.92 3.11
C ALA A 59 4.52 -10.22 2.44
N VAL A 60 5.75 -10.66 2.78
CA VAL A 60 6.33 -11.88 2.20
C VAL A 60 5.66 -13.15 2.73
N LEU A 61 5.39 -13.23 4.04
CA LEU A 61 4.90 -14.45 4.68
C LEU A 61 3.38 -14.61 4.54
N GLN A 62 2.62 -13.52 4.53
CA GLN A 62 1.16 -13.54 4.65
C GLN A 62 0.44 -12.70 3.59
N GLY A 63 1.15 -11.93 2.77
CA GLY A 63 0.55 -11.00 1.79
C GLY A 63 -0.24 -11.66 0.66
N ALA A 64 -0.04 -12.96 0.41
CA ALA A 64 -0.74 -13.71 -0.62
C ALA A 64 -2.26 -13.70 -0.42
N ASN A 65 -2.74 -13.92 0.81
CA ASN A 65 -4.16 -13.96 1.12
C ASN A 65 -4.86 -12.62 0.85
N VAL A 66 -4.19 -11.50 1.17
CA VAL A 66 -4.73 -10.16 0.89
C VAL A 66 -4.71 -9.85 -0.60
N THR A 67 -3.68 -10.30 -1.32
CA THR A 67 -3.57 -10.14 -2.77
C THR A 67 -4.68 -10.91 -3.49
N GLU A 68 -5.02 -12.12 -3.03
CA GLU A 68 -6.12 -12.91 -3.56
C GLU A 68 -7.47 -12.25 -3.32
N ALA A 69 -7.72 -11.79 -2.08
CA ALA A 69 -8.95 -11.10 -1.73
C ALA A 69 -9.17 -9.84 -2.58
N VAL A 70 -8.17 -8.96 -2.66
CA VAL A 70 -8.25 -7.71 -3.44
C VAL A 70 -8.29 -7.97 -4.94
N GLY A 71 -7.48 -8.92 -5.42
CA GLY A 71 -7.32 -9.20 -6.84
C GLY A 71 -8.43 -10.05 -7.46
N THR A 72 -9.23 -10.75 -6.65
CA THR A 72 -10.22 -11.71 -7.16
C THR A 72 -11.55 -11.64 -6.43
N GLU A 73 -11.55 -11.73 -5.09
CA GLU A 73 -12.80 -11.85 -4.32
C GLU A 73 -13.62 -10.55 -4.36
N LEU A 74 -12.98 -9.40 -4.14
CA LEU A 74 -13.66 -8.09 -4.10
C LEU A 74 -14.24 -7.68 -5.44
N ILE A 75 -13.64 -8.12 -6.55
CA ILE A 75 -14.11 -7.81 -7.90
C ILE A 75 -15.18 -8.79 -8.41
N GLY A 76 -15.62 -9.74 -7.56
CA GLY A 76 -16.76 -10.61 -7.85
C GLY A 76 -16.58 -11.49 -9.10
N GLY A 77 -15.34 -11.92 -9.39
CA GLY A 77 -15.03 -12.72 -10.57
C GLY A 77 -15.00 -11.94 -11.90
N VAL A 78 -15.17 -10.62 -11.87
CA VAL A 78 -14.95 -9.76 -13.04
C VAL A 78 -13.45 -9.73 -13.34
N THR A 79 -13.07 -9.92 -14.60
CA THR A 79 -11.66 -9.77 -15.00
C THR A 79 -11.34 -8.30 -15.23
N LEU A 80 -10.50 -7.70 -14.39
CA LEU A 80 -10.02 -6.34 -14.60
C LEU A 80 -8.98 -6.30 -15.73
N THR A 81 -9.09 -5.28 -16.59
CA THR A 81 -8.00 -4.96 -17.51
C THR A 81 -6.83 -4.38 -16.72
N ALA A 82 -5.60 -4.56 -17.23
CA ALA A 82 -4.40 -3.98 -16.60
C ALA A 82 -4.52 -2.45 -16.43
N GLY A 83 -5.13 -1.76 -17.41
CA GLY A 83 -5.39 -0.33 -17.31
C GLY A 83 -6.34 0.03 -16.16
N ALA A 84 -7.44 -0.71 -15.99
CA ALA A 84 -8.38 -0.49 -14.90
C ALA A 84 -7.72 -0.72 -13.54
N ALA A 85 -6.94 -1.80 -13.40
CA ALA A 85 -6.21 -2.09 -12.16
C ALA A 85 -5.20 -0.99 -11.81
N ILE A 86 -4.45 -0.49 -12.80
CA ILE A 86 -3.52 0.63 -12.62
C ILE A 86 -4.25 1.89 -12.15
N VAL A 87 -5.37 2.25 -12.78
CA VAL A 87 -6.14 3.45 -12.41
C VAL A 87 -6.71 3.33 -11.00
N ALA A 88 -7.28 2.17 -10.64
CA ALA A 88 -7.78 1.91 -9.29
C ALA A 88 -6.65 2.05 -8.25
N LEU A 89 -5.50 1.42 -8.50
CA LEU A 89 -4.35 1.45 -7.60
C LEU A 89 -3.77 2.86 -7.43
N LEU A 90 -3.64 3.62 -8.54
CA LEU A 90 -3.17 5.01 -8.48
C LEU A 90 -4.16 5.89 -7.73
N THR A 91 -5.46 5.72 -7.95
CA THR A 91 -6.50 6.47 -7.25
C THR A 91 -6.39 6.24 -5.74
N ALA A 92 -6.31 4.98 -5.32
CA ALA A 92 -6.14 4.62 -3.92
C ALA A 92 -4.83 5.19 -3.33
N ALA A 93 -3.71 5.03 -4.04
CA ALA A 93 -2.40 5.51 -3.60
C ALA A 93 -2.34 7.04 -3.44
N VAL A 94 -2.96 7.79 -4.37
CA VAL A 94 -3.05 9.26 -4.30
C VAL A 94 -3.91 9.69 -3.12
N LEU A 95 -5.07 9.07 -2.90
CA LEU A 95 -5.92 9.38 -1.75
C LEU A 95 -5.20 9.16 -0.42
N VAL A 96 -4.52 8.02 -0.26
CA VAL A 96 -3.72 7.73 0.92
C VAL A 96 -2.58 8.75 1.07
N ALA A 97 -1.88 9.09 -0.01
CA ALA A 97 -0.81 10.08 0.01
C ALA A 97 -1.31 11.47 0.44
N ILE A 98 -2.49 11.89 0.00
CA ILE A 98 -3.12 13.14 0.47
C ILE A 98 -3.32 13.09 1.99
N GLY A 99 -3.79 11.95 2.54
CA GLY A 99 -3.91 11.75 3.98
C GLY A 99 -2.57 11.86 4.71
N VAL A 100 -1.50 11.27 4.16
CA VAL A 100 -0.14 11.39 4.69
C VAL A 100 0.28 12.85 4.82
N PHE A 101 0.16 13.63 3.74
CA PHE A 101 0.54 15.05 3.75
C PHE A 101 -0.37 15.93 4.61
N ALA A 102 -1.64 15.54 4.76
CA ALA A 102 -2.60 16.22 5.63
C ALA A 102 -2.46 15.83 7.11
N GLY A 103 -1.64 14.81 7.44
CA GLY A 103 -1.55 14.26 8.80
C GLY A 103 -2.81 13.50 9.24
N TYR A 104 -3.66 13.10 8.30
CA TYR A 104 -4.90 12.36 8.57
C TYR A 104 -4.71 10.86 8.29
N PRO A 105 -4.86 9.97 9.29
CA PRO A 105 -4.66 8.54 9.11
C PRO A 105 -5.80 7.92 8.29
N ILE A 106 -5.57 7.76 6.98
CA ILE A 106 -6.51 7.10 6.07
C ILE A 106 -6.40 5.58 6.22
N ALA A 107 -7.55 4.89 6.24
CA ALA A 107 -7.60 3.44 6.31
C ALA A 107 -7.39 2.81 4.91
N THR A 108 -6.13 2.45 4.63
CA THR A 108 -5.63 1.99 3.33
C THR A 108 -6.43 0.85 2.71
N ALA A 109 -6.83 -0.15 3.50
CA ALA A 109 -7.60 -1.29 3.01
C ALA A 109 -8.98 -0.88 2.45
N PHE A 110 -9.68 0.03 3.15
CA PHE A 110 -10.97 0.55 2.65
C PHE A 110 -10.79 1.43 1.44
N THR A 111 -9.70 2.20 1.36
CA THR A 111 -9.38 3.04 0.19
C THR A 111 -9.06 2.22 -1.06
N VAL A 112 -8.51 1.01 -0.92
CA VAL A 112 -8.26 0.10 -2.06
C VAL A 112 -9.52 -0.66 -2.46
N ALA A 113 -10.36 -1.02 -1.49
CA ALA A 113 -11.57 -1.81 -1.72
C ALA A 113 -12.73 -0.99 -2.29
N GLY A 114 -12.84 0.30 -1.91
CA GLY A 114 -13.89 1.21 -2.37
C GLY A 114 -13.63 1.79 -3.74
#